data_AF-A0A438DSR8-F1
#
_entry.id   AF-A0A438DSR8-F1
#
_cell.length_a   1.000
_cell.length_b   1.000
_cell.length_c   1.000
_cell.angle_alpha   90.00
_cell.angle_beta   90.00
_cell.angle_gamma   90.00
#
_symmetry.space_group_name_H-M   'P 1'
#
loop_
_entity.id
_entity.type
_entity.pdbx_description
1 polymer ?
#
loop_
_entity_poly.entity_id
_entity_poly.type
_entity_poly.pdbx_seq_one_letter_code
_entity_poly.pdbx_strand_id
1 'polypeptide(L)'
;MYDDFIWMKKFGDPMFHRHAAAASIWGLVALRLADEEFLPFDYLSYAYELQKSAKELEGEISNKGINLIPLFKSIEKFKRAATKINHQRKEIEENKGWASIWKKEHLKVRELNDRLMMAERAFTDRDGLLGRPWYKHLIYGPLKHDDYGSKSFPGIDDAIEKAKSQSTEKSWSLVQHEVWRVSRAVIDASLVLNGELT
;
A
#
# COMPACT_ATOMS: atom_id res chain seq x y z
N MET A 1 -17.99 7.38 -34.13
CA MET A 1 -17.55 6.85 -32.82
C MET A 1 -16.90 5.51 -33.11
N TYR A 2 -15.63 5.32 -32.80
CA TYR A 2 -14.80 4.20 -33.28
C TYR A 2 -14.57 3.09 -32.25
N ASP A 3 -15.05 3.28 -31.02
CA ASP A 3 -15.11 2.22 -30.01
C ASP A 3 -16.41 1.44 -30.21
N ASP A 4 -16.33 0.39 -31.03
CA ASP A 4 -17.46 -0.49 -31.34
C ASP A 4 -17.06 -1.97 -31.34
N PHE A 5 -18.08 -2.83 -31.28
CA PHE A 5 -17.90 -4.28 -31.28
C PHE A 5 -17.18 -4.80 -32.53
N ILE A 6 -17.39 -4.17 -33.69
CA ILE A 6 -16.79 -4.60 -34.95
C ILE A 6 -15.28 -4.38 -34.91
N TRP A 7 -14.84 -3.23 -34.41
CA TRP A 7 -13.44 -2.92 -34.20
C TRP A 7 -12.78 -3.90 -33.22
N MET A 8 -13.44 -4.18 -32.09
CA MET A 8 -12.93 -5.13 -31.11
C MET A 8 -12.79 -6.54 -31.71
N LYS A 9 -13.83 -7.04 -32.38
CA LYS A 9 -13.82 -8.38 -32.99
C LYS A 9 -12.81 -8.51 -34.14
N LYS A 10 -12.57 -7.45 -34.91
CA LYS A 10 -11.68 -7.50 -36.08
C LYS A 10 -10.22 -7.17 -35.76
N PHE A 11 -9.97 -6.28 -34.80
CA PHE A 11 -8.63 -5.71 -34.56
C PHE A 11 -8.19 -5.80 -33.10
N GLY A 12 -9.06 -5.50 -32.13
CA GLY A 12 -8.69 -5.46 -30.71
C GLY A 12 -8.36 -6.83 -30.11
N ASP A 13 -9.30 -7.77 -30.24
CA ASP A 13 -9.16 -9.16 -29.78
C ASP A 13 -9.96 -10.14 -30.65
N PRO A 14 -9.44 -10.48 -31.85
CA PRO A 14 -10.04 -11.52 -32.68
C PRO A 14 -10.20 -12.83 -31.89
N MET A 15 -11.38 -13.44 -31.98
CA MET A 15 -11.78 -14.65 -31.23
C MET A 15 -11.90 -14.47 -29.70
N PHE A 16 -11.73 -13.25 -29.16
CA PHE A 16 -11.94 -12.91 -27.75
C PHE A 16 -11.05 -13.67 -26.75
N HIS A 17 -9.91 -14.21 -27.18
CA HIS A 17 -9.04 -15.00 -26.30
C HIS A 17 -8.40 -14.14 -25.20
N ARG A 18 -8.06 -12.87 -25.46
CA ARG A 18 -7.51 -11.98 -24.44
C ARG A 18 -8.57 -11.60 -23.41
N HIS A 19 -9.80 -11.35 -23.83
CA HIS A 19 -10.92 -11.11 -22.91
C HIS A 19 -11.19 -12.33 -22.04
N ALA A 20 -11.21 -13.53 -22.63
CA ALA A 20 -11.39 -14.77 -21.88
C ALA A 20 -10.24 -15.01 -20.87
N ALA A 21 -8.99 -14.72 -21.26
CA ALA A 21 -7.85 -14.80 -20.36
C ALA A 21 -7.93 -13.77 -19.22
N ALA A 22 -8.27 -12.52 -19.52
CA ALA A 22 -8.46 -11.47 -18.51
C ALA A 22 -9.59 -11.84 -17.53
N ALA A 23 -10.72 -12.34 -18.03
CA ALA A 23 -11.83 -12.82 -17.20
C ALA A 23 -11.40 -13.98 -16.30
N SER A 24 -10.60 -14.91 -16.82
CA SER A 24 -10.04 -16.02 -16.03
C SER A 24 -9.15 -15.53 -14.89
N ILE A 25 -8.28 -14.53 -15.14
CA ILE A 25 -7.41 -13.94 -14.11
C ILE A 25 -8.26 -13.26 -13.03
N TRP A 26 -9.21 -12.40 -13.41
CA TRP A 26 -10.08 -11.72 -12.45
C TRP A 26 -10.96 -12.69 -11.65
N GLY A 27 -11.47 -13.75 -12.30
CA GLY A 27 -12.21 -14.81 -11.64
C GLY A 27 -11.37 -15.54 -10.60
N LEU A 28 -10.11 -15.88 -10.92
CA LEU A 28 -9.21 -16.54 -9.97
C LEU A 28 -8.85 -15.62 -8.79
N VAL A 29 -8.61 -14.34 -9.03
CA VAL A 29 -8.36 -13.35 -7.96
C VAL A 29 -9.57 -13.25 -7.03
N ALA A 30 -10.79 -13.14 -7.58
CA ALA A 30 -12.01 -13.08 -6.80
C ALA A 30 -12.23 -14.33 -5.95
N LEU A 31 -12.02 -15.53 -6.53
CA LEU A 31 -12.12 -16.80 -5.80
C LEU A 31 -11.10 -16.87 -4.66
N ARG A 32 -9.84 -16.49 -4.89
CA ARG A 32 -8.82 -16.49 -3.83
C ARG A 32 -9.17 -15.54 -2.69
N LEU A 33 -9.65 -14.33 -3.01
CA LEU A 33 -10.04 -13.36 -1.98
C LEU A 33 -11.29 -13.77 -1.19
N ALA A 34 -12.20 -14.53 -1.80
CA ALA A 34 -13.43 -14.98 -1.18
C ALA A 34 -13.27 -16.26 -0.34
N ASP A 35 -12.48 -17.22 -0.84
CA ASP A 35 -12.45 -18.59 -0.31
C ASP A 35 -11.15 -18.94 0.44
N GLU A 36 -10.04 -18.21 0.27
CA GLU A 36 -8.83 -18.52 1.03
C GLU A 36 -9.02 -18.26 2.53
N GLU A 37 -8.59 -19.21 3.35
CA GLU A 37 -8.69 -19.13 4.80
C GLU A 37 -7.92 -17.92 5.38
N PHE A 38 -6.76 -17.62 4.78
CA PHE A 38 -5.97 -16.42 5.07
C PHE A 38 -5.99 -15.51 3.86
N LEU A 39 -6.21 -14.22 4.06
CA LEU A 39 -6.17 -13.25 2.97
C LEU A 39 -4.77 -13.27 2.30
N PRO A 40 -4.70 -13.34 0.96
CA PRO A 40 -3.44 -13.44 0.21
C PRO A 40 -2.71 -12.08 0.10
N PHE A 41 -2.60 -11.34 1.20
CA PHE A 41 -1.90 -10.05 1.27
C PHE A 41 -0.46 -10.24 1.77
N ASP A 42 0.51 -9.72 1.03
CA ASP A 42 1.92 -9.78 1.37
C ASP A 42 2.50 -8.40 1.71
N TYR A 43 2.40 -8.05 2.99
CA TYR A 43 2.98 -6.81 3.52
C TYR A 43 4.50 -6.84 3.63
N LEU A 44 5.16 -8.00 3.49
CA LEU A 44 6.61 -8.07 3.46
C LEU A 44 7.13 -7.50 2.12
N SER A 45 6.51 -7.91 1.00
CA SER A 45 6.76 -7.31 -0.31
C SER A 45 6.44 -5.81 -0.31
N TYR A 46 5.32 -5.41 0.31
CA TYR A 46 4.98 -3.99 0.46
C TYR A 46 6.07 -3.21 1.21
N ALA A 47 6.63 -3.76 2.29
CA ALA A 47 7.71 -3.12 3.05
C ALA A 47 8.99 -2.93 2.21
N TYR A 48 9.31 -3.87 1.31
CA TYR A 48 10.43 -3.72 0.38
C TYR A 48 10.19 -2.62 -0.64
N GLU A 49 8.98 -2.50 -1.19
CA GLU A 49 8.61 -1.42 -2.12
C GLU A 49 8.65 -0.05 -1.42
N LEU A 50 8.20 0.05 -0.17
CA LEU A 50 8.36 1.26 0.64
C LEU A 50 9.83 1.63 0.84
N GLN A 51 10.67 0.65 1.15
CA GLN A 51 12.10 0.87 1.34
C GLN A 51 12.79 1.34 0.06
N LYS A 52 12.42 0.76 -1.09
CA LYS A 52 12.90 1.20 -2.41
C LYS A 52 12.47 2.63 -2.70
N SER A 53 11.18 2.93 -2.54
CA SER A 53 10.60 4.26 -2.74
C SER A 53 11.26 5.31 -1.84
N ALA A 54 11.55 4.98 -0.57
CA ALA A 54 12.20 5.88 0.36
C ALA A 54 13.67 6.17 -0.01
N LYS A 55 14.39 5.19 -0.59
CA LYS A 55 15.75 5.38 -1.11
C LYS A 55 15.76 6.26 -2.36
N GLU A 56 14.79 6.08 -3.26
CA GLU A 56 14.63 6.96 -4.44
C GLU A 56 14.37 8.40 -3.98
N LEU A 57 13.50 8.58 -2.99
CA LEU A 57 13.23 9.88 -2.37
C LEU A 57 14.48 10.50 -1.73
N GLU A 58 15.28 9.72 -0.99
CA GLU A 58 16.55 10.17 -0.40
C GLU A 58 17.53 10.68 -1.46
N GLY A 59 17.63 10.00 -2.60
CA GLY A 59 18.43 10.44 -3.73
C GLY A 59 17.98 11.80 -4.28
N GLU A 60 16.67 12.05 -4.34
CA GLU A 60 16.12 13.30 -4.86
C GLU A 60 16.32 14.50 -3.93
N ILE A 61 16.25 14.29 -2.61
CA ILE A 61 16.33 15.37 -1.61
C ILE A 61 17.68 15.48 -0.91
N SER A 62 18.68 14.71 -1.36
CA SER A 62 20.05 14.78 -0.87
C SER A 62 20.55 16.24 -0.86
N ASN A 63 21.08 16.68 0.29
CA ASN A 63 21.58 18.03 0.55
C ASN A 63 20.53 19.14 0.79
N LYS A 64 19.26 18.80 1.06
CA LYS A 64 18.18 19.78 1.37
C LYS A 64 17.86 19.94 2.86
N GLY A 65 18.62 19.30 3.74
CA GLY A 65 18.43 19.38 5.20
C GLY A 65 17.17 18.69 5.72
N ILE A 66 16.52 17.85 4.90
CA ILE A 66 15.34 17.08 5.27
C ILE A 66 15.76 15.79 5.98
N ASN A 67 15.14 15.52 7.12
CA ASN A 67 15.39 14.33 7.91
C ASN A 67 14.43 13.19 7.52
N LEU A 68 14.96 12.18 6.83
CA LEU A 68 14.26 10.94 6.46
C LEU A 68 14.44 9.79 7.47
N ILE A 69 15.24 9.97 8.52
CA ILE A 69 15.47 8.94 9.54
C ILE A 69 14.14 8.43 10.14
N PRO A 70 13.13 9.28 10.45
CA PRO A 70 11.84 8.81 10.94
C PRO A 70 11.13 7.88 9.95
N LEU A 71 11.20 8.17 8.65
CA LEU A 71 10.57 7.39 7.60
C LEU A 71 11.22 6.02 7.49
N PHE A 72 12.55 5.95 7.36
CA PHE A 72 13.25 4.66 7.32
C PHE A 72 13.02 3.83 8.58
N LYS A 73 13.00 4.46 9.76
CA LYS A 73 12.69 3.78 11.03
C LYS A 73 11.26 3.25 11.06
N SER A 74 10.28 3.99 10.52
CA SER A 74 8.89 3.53 10.41
C SER A 74 8.77 2.32 9.49
N ILE A 75 9.44 2.34 8.33
CA ILE A 75 9.43 1.24 7.36
C ILE A 75 10.07 -0.02 7.95
N GLU A 76 11.17 0.12 8.70
CA GLU A 76 11.81 -1.01 9.37
C GLU A 76 10.90 -1.62 10.44
N LYS A 77 10.16 -0.80 11.20
CA LYS A 77 9.14 -1.30 12.14
C LYS A 77 8.02 -2.04 11.40
N PHE A 78 7.52 -1.48 10.31
CA PHE A 78 6.49 -2.09 9.48
C PHE A 78 6.95 -3.44 8.90
N LYS A 79 8.18 -3.52 8.40
CA LYS A 79 8.80 -4.75 7.93
C LYS A 79 8.82 -5.84 9.02
N ARG A 80 9.20 -5.48 10.25
CA ARG A 80 9.20 -6.42 11.39
C ARG A 80 7.79 -6.90 11.73
N ALA A 81 6.81 -6.01 11.71
CA ALA A 81 5.40 -6.38 11.92
C ALA A 81 4.91 -7.33 10.81
N ALA A 82 5.26 -7.07 9.55
CA ALA A 82 4.95 -7.93 8.41
C ALA A 82 5.62 -9.32 8.52
N THR A 83 6.88 -9.39 8.96
CA THR A 83 7.52 -10.69 9.21
C THR A 83 6.84 -11.47 10.33
N LYS A 84 6.41 -10.76 11.38
CA LYS A 84 5.73 -11.36 12.54
C LYS A 84 4.37 -11.94 12.14
N ILE A 85 3.55 -11.21 11.37
CA ILE A 85 2.24 -11.71 10.95
C ILE A 85 2.35 -12.91 9.99
N ASN A 86 3.36 -12.92 9.10
CA ASN A 86 3.66 -14.07 8.25
C ASN A 86 4.10 -15.29 9.06
N HIS A 87 4.87 -15.10 10.15
CA HIS A 87 5.21 -16.18 11.07
C HIS A 87 3.97 -16.71 11.80
N GLN A 88 3.13 -15.81 12.32
CA GLN A 88 1.87 -16.18 12.99
C GLN A 88 0.94 -16.98 12.05
N ARG A 89 0.85 -16.59 10.79
CA ARG A 89 0.10 -17.34 9.77
C ARG A 89 0.62 -18.77 9.65
N LYS A 90 1.94 -18.95 9.48
CA LYS A 90 2.57 -20.28 9.36
C LYS A 90 2.35 -21.14 10.60
N GLU A 91 2.51 -20.55 11.79
CA GLU A 91 2.23 -21.25 13.05
C GLU A 91 0.78 -21.75 13.12
N ILE A 92 -0.20 -20.96 12.66
CA ILE A 92 -1.61 -21.39 12.64
C ILE A 92 -1.80 -22.49 11.58
N GLU A 93 -1.17 -22.39 10.42
CA GLU A 93 -1.23 -23.41 9.36
C GLU A 93 -0.63 -24.76 9.81
N GLU A 94 0.49 -24.74 10.53
CA GLU A 94 1.21 -25.95 11.00
C GLU A 94 0.51 -26.62 12.20
N ASN A 95 -0.19 -25.86 13.04
CA ASN A 95 -0.90 -26.37 14.22
C ASN A 95 -2.26 -27.02 13.90
N LYS A 96 -2.60 -27.21 12.62
CA LYS A 96 -3.84 -27.86 12.14
C LYS A 96 -3.85 -29.39 12.32
N GLY A 97 -3.59 -29.86 13.55
CA GLY A 97 -3.84 -31.25 13.92
C GLY A 97 -5.34 -31.59 13.86
N TRP A 98 -5.67 -32.88 13.72
CA TRP A 98 -7.06 -33.36 13.54
C TRP A 98 -8.02 -33.04 14.70
N ALA A 99 -7.53 -32.51 15.82
CA ALA A 99 -8.32 -32.17 17.00
C ALA A 99 -8.78 -30.70 17.04
N SER A 100 -8.40 -29.86 16.07
CA SER A 100 -8.52 -28.41 16.15
C SER A 100 -9.79 -27.78 15.57
N ILE A 101 -10.82 -28.59 15.30
CA ILE A 101 -12.13 -28.17 14.73
C ILE A 101 -12.98 -27.41 15.76
N TRP A 102 -12.39 -26.47 16.50
CA TRP A 102 -13.05 -25.68 17.52
C TRP A 102 -13.01 -24.19 17.17
N LYS A 103 -14.11 -23.50 17.51
CA LYS A 103 -14.38 -22.06 17.37
C LYS A 103 -13.18 -21.12 17.67
N LYS A 104 -12.23 -21.55 18.51
CA LYS A 104 -11.04 -20.77 18.91
C LYS A 104 -10.04 -20.57 17.76
N GLU A 105 -9.91 -21.51 16.82
CA GLU A 105 -9.01 -21.33 15.66
C GLU A 105 -9.61 -20.39 14.62
N HIS A 106 -10.91 -20.53 14.33
CA HIS A 106 -11.61 -19.60 13.45
C HIS A 106 -11.54 -18.14 13.93
N LEU A 107 -11.57 -17.91 15.25
CA LEU A 107 -11.40 -16.57 15.81
C LEU A 107 -9.98 -16.01 15.59
N LYS A 108 -8.93 -16.84 15.72
CA LYS A 108 -7.55 -16.41 15.45
C LYS A 108 -7.32 -16.10 13.98
N VAL A 109 -7.83 -16.94 13.09
CA VAL A 109 -7.78 -16.70 11.64
C VAL A 109 -8.52 -15.42 11.29
N ARG A 110 -9.71 -15.22 11.86
CA ARG A 110 -10.50 -14.00 11.66
C ARG A 110 -9.76 -12.75 12.13
N GLU A 111 -9.21 -12.78 13.34
CA GLU A 111 -8.43 -11.67 13.89
C GLU A 111 -7.22 -11.33 13.01
N LEU A 112 -6.49 -12.34 12.53
CA LEU A 112 -5.36 -12.14 11.63
C LEU A 112 -5.81 -11.49 10.30
N ASN A 113 -6.90 -11.98 9.70
CA ASN A 113 -7.46 -11.42 8.48
C ASN A 113 -7.98 -9.99 8.67
N ASP A 114 -8.61 -9.68 9.80
CA ASP A 114 -9.05 -8.32 10.10
C ASP A 114 -7.84 -7.36 10.20
N ARG A 115 -6.74 -7.79 10.82
CA ARG A 115 -5.47 -7.02 10.85
C ARG A 115 -4.87 -6.84 9.45
N LEU A 116 -4.85 -7.90 8.63
CA LEU A 116 -4.39 -7.80 7.24
C LEU A 116 -5.25 -6.84 6.42
N MET A 117 -6.57 -6.85 6.60
CA MET A 117 -7.48 -5.94 5.90
C MET A 117 -7.33 -4.48 6.38
N MET A 118 -7.16 -4.26 7.69
CA MET A 118 -7.09 -2.92 8.26
C MET A 118 -5.73 -2.24 8.03
N ALA A 119 -4.66 -3.00 7.83
CA ALA A 119 -3.33 -2.43 7.61
C ALA A 119 -3.28 -1.49 6.39
N GLU A 120 -3.93 -1.82 5.28
CA GLU A 120 -4.03 -0.94 4.12
C GLU A 120 -4.78 0.37 4.45
N ARG A 121 -5.84 0.28 5.27
CA ARG A 121 -6.62 1.46 5.68
C ARG A 121 -5.82 2.41 6.56
N ALA A 122 -4.84 1.90 7.31
CA ALA A 122 -3.97 2.73 8.15
C ALA A 122 -3.06 3.66 7.33
N PHE A 123 -2.87 3.40 6.04
CA PHE A 123 -2.19 4.32 5.13
C PHE A 123 -3.06 5.50 4.66
N THR A 124 -4.32 5.56 5.09
CA THR A 124 -5.25 6.63 4.71
C THR A 124 -5.31 7.73 5.75
N ASP A 125 -5.30 8.98 5.29
CA ASP A 125 -5.48 10.17 6.11
C ASP A 125 -6.86 10.79 5.85
N ARG A 126 -7.53 11.26 6.92
CA ARG A 126 -8.87 11.85 6.81
C ARG A 126 -8.86 13.16 6.03
N ASP A 127 -7.81 13.96 6.18
CA ASP A 127 -7.63 15.25 5.50
C ASP A 127 -7.16 15.05 4.05
N GLY A 128 -6.59 13.88 3.76
CA GLY A 128 -6.06 13.51 2.45
C GLY A 128 -4.82 14.32 2.05
N LEU A 129 -4.58 14.40 0.74
CA LEU A 129 -3.48 15.17 0.16
C LEU A 129 -3.81 16.67 0.15
N LEU A 130 -2.78 17.51 0.26
CA LEU A 130 -2.93 18.95 0.30
C LEU A 130 -3.60 19.48 -0.98
N GLY A 131 -4.75 20.15 -0.84
CA GLY A 131 -5.55 20.63 -1.97
C GLY A 131 -6.29 19.53 -2.74
N ARG A 132 -6.22 18.29 -2.27
CA ARG A 132 -6.70 17.07 -2.93
C ARG A 132 -7.38 16.13 -1.90
N PRO A 133 -8.47 16.56 -1.22
CA PRO A 133 -9.03 15.87 -0.06
C PRO A 133 -9.67 14.50 -0.36
N TRP A 134 -9.99 14.22 -1.63
CA TRP A 134 -10.50 12.92 -2.05
C TRP A 134 -9.40 11.85 -2.11
N TYR A 135 -8.13 12.25 -2.30
CA TYR A 135 -6.99 11.36 -2.31
C TYR A 135 -6.47 11.19 -0.89
N LYS A 136 -6.85 10.08 -0.26
CA LYS A 136 -6.57 9.83 1.16
C LYS A 136 -5.33 8.99 1.39
N HIS A 137 -4.91 8.21 0.40
CA HIS A 137 -3.84 7.26 0.55
C HIS A 137 -2.48 7.97 0.50
N LEU A 138 -1.68 7.85 1.57
CA LEU A 138 -0.43 8.59 1.73
C LEU A 138 0.77 7.93 1.03
N ILE A 139 0.71 6.62 0.75
CA ILE A 139 1.77 5.90 0.03
C ILE A 139 1.58 5.99 -1.49
N TYR A 140 0.39 5.70 -2.00
CA TYR A 140 0.09 5.71 -3.43
C TYR A 140 -0.99 6.73 -3.77
N GLY A 141 -0.82 7.42 -4.88
CA GLY A 141 -1.81 8.34 -5.42
C GLY A 141 -1.32 8.91 -6.75
N PRO A 142 -2.21 9.60 -7.50
CA PRO A 142 -1.84 10.20 -8.77
C PRO A 142 -0.86 11.36 -8.54
N LEU A 143 0.00 11.60 -9.52
CA LEU A 143 0.78 12.81 -9.58
C LEU A 143 -0.14 14.02 -9.78
N LYS A 144 0.26 15.18 -9.27
CA LYS A 144 -0.57 16.39 -9.38
C LYS A 144 -0.70 16.90 -10.83
N HIS A 145 0.30 16.65 -11.66
CA HIS A 145 0.38 17.14 -13.03
C HIS A 145 0.35 16.02 -14.09
N ASP A 146 0.14 14.77 -13.67
CA ASP A 146 -0.02 13.61 -14.54
C ASP A 146 -0.97 12.59 -13.89
N ASP A 147 -2.22 12.56 -14.36
CA ASP A 147 -3.25 11.66 -13.83
C ASP A 147 -3.00 10.18 -14.20
N TYR A 148 -2.11 9.90 -15.16
CA TYR A 148 -1.72 8.55 -15.54
C TYR A 148 -0.45 8.09 -14.84
N GLY A 149 0.41 9.03 -14.46
CA GLY A 149 1.61 8.80 -13.68
C GLY A 149 1.31 8.56 -12.19
N SER A 150 2.06 7.64 -11.60
CA SER A 150 2.02 7.40 -10.16
C SER A 150 3.43 7.45 -9.59
N LYS A 151 3.60 8.16 -8.47
CA LYS A 151 4.83 8.11 -7.68
C LYS A 151 4.47 7.80 -6.25
N SER A 152 5.34 7.04 -5.59
CA SER A 152 5.22 6.78 -4.16
C SER A 152 5.34 8.08 -3.38
N PHE A 153 4.57 8.18 -2.29
CA PHE A 153 4.49 9.34 -1.41
C PHE A 153 4.07 10.64 -2.14
N PRO A 154 2.88 10.66 -2.78
CA PRO A 154 2.43 11.78 -3.62
C PRO A 154 2.39 13.13 -2.86
N GLY A 155 2.09 13.13 -1.56
CA GLY A 155 2.12 14.36 -0.76
C GLY A 155 3.53 14.94 -0.58
N ILE A 156 4.54 14.07 -0.43
CA ILE A 156 5.94 14.49 -0.34
C ILE A 156 6.41 15.02 -1.70
N ASP A 157 6.04 14.33 -2.79
CA ASP A 157 6.40 14.73 -4.14
C ASP A 157 5.85 16.12 -4.50
N ASP A 158 4.56 16.35 -4.26
CA ASP A 158 3.91 17.65 -4.45
C ASP A 158 4.62 18.76 -3.65
N ALA A 159 5.03 18.46 -2.42
CA ALA A 159 5.73 19.39 -1.56
C ALA A 159 7.14 19.69 -2.09
N ILE A 160 7.85 18.70 -2.64
CA ILE A 160 9.17 18.85 -3.24
C ILE A 160 9.09 19.73 -4.50
N GLU A 161 8.11 19.47 -5.37
CA GLU A 161 7.90 20.28 -6.58
C GLU A 161 7.66 21.75 -6.22
N LYS A 162 6.77 21.99 -5.23
CA LYS A 162 6.52 23.33 -4.71
C LYS A 162 7.78 23.94 -4.12
N ALA A 163 8.58 23.19 -3.37
CA ALA A 163 9.82 23.69 -2.76
C ALA A 163 10.89 24.02 -3.80
N LYS A 164 11.01 23.23 -4.87
CA LYS A 164 11.89 23.52 -6.01
C LYS A 164 11.46 24.80 -6.72
N SER A 165 10.16 25.03 -6.92
CA SER A 165 9.65 26.24 -7.57
C SER A 165 9.83 27.52 -6.75
N GLN A 166 9.63 27.46 -5.42
CA GLN A 166 9.66 28.64 -4.55
C GLN A 166 11.03 28.92 -3.94
N SER A 167 11.89 27.90 -3.77
CA SER A 167 13.23 28.01 -3.19
C SER A 167 13.30 28.74 -1.84
N THR A 168 12.27 28.60 -0.99
CA THR A 168 12.21 29.21 0.35
C THR A 168 12.35 28.18 1.47
N GLU A 169 12.90 28.57 2.62
CA GLU A 169 12.98 27.68 3.80
C GLU A 169 11.59 27.16 4.24
N LYS A 170 10.56 28.02 4.18
CA LYS A 170 9.18 27.65 4.49
C LYS A 170 8.61 26.58 3.56
N SER A 171 9.08 26.50 2.32
CA SER A 171 8.63 25.47 1.39
C SER A 171 9.26 24.11 1.68
N TRP A 172 10.50 24.08 2.16
CA TRP A 172 11.17 22.84 2.59
C TRP A 172 10.63 22.31 3.93
N SER A 173 10.14 23.19 4.83
CA SER A 173 9.48 22.73 6.05
C SER A 173 8.17 21.97 5.78
N LEU A 174 7.47 22.27 4.67
CA LEU A 174 6.31 21.49 4.22
C LEU A 174 6.72 20.09 3.77
N VAL A 175 7.84 19.94 3.07
CA VAL A 175 8.38 18.61 2.71
C VAL A 175 8.64 17.79 3.97
N GLN A 176 9.28 18.40 4.96
CA GLN A 176 9.53 17.73 6.24
C GLN A 176 8.22 17.35 6.92
N HIS A 177 7.19 18.21 6.90
CA HIS A 177 5.87 17.92 7.47
C HIS A 177 5.23 16.69 6.82
N GLU A 178 5.24 16.59 5.49
CA GLU A 178 4.71 15.44 4.76
C GLU A 178 5.48 14.15 5.05
N VAL A 179 6.82 14.22 5.20
CA VAL A 179 7.63 13.09 5.67
C VAL A 179 7.15 12.59 7.02
N TRP A 180 6.86 13.48 7.97
CA TRP A 180 6.33 13.09 9.28
C TRP A 180 4.94 12.46 9.20
N ARG A 181 4.06 12.98 8.35
CA ARG A 181 2.72 12.41 8.11
C ARG A 181 2.80 10.98 7.58
N VAL A 182 3.59 10.76 6.54
CA VAL A 182 3.82 9.43 5.97
C VAL A 182 4.46 8.49 6.99
N SER A 183 5.49 8.96 7.71
CA SER A 183 6.15 8.15 8.74
C SER A 183 5.17 7.70 9.84
N ARG A 184 4.23 8.56 10.22
CA ARG A 184 3.17 8.23 11.19
C ARG A 184 2.22 7.17 10.63
N ALA A 185 1.71 7.35 9.41
CA ALA A 185 0.85 6.35 8.76
C ALA A 185 1.51 4.96 8.66
N VAL A 186 2.81 4.91 8.32
CA VAL A 186 3.57 3.64 8.28
C VAL A 186 3.71 3.02 9.68
N ILE A 187 3.88 3.84 10.73
CA ILE A 187 3.87 3.36 12.11
C ILE A 187 2.48 2.82 12.47
N ASP A 188 1.41 3.54 12.17
CA ASP A 188 0.05 3.12 12.49
C ASP A 188 -0.29 1.79 11.79
N ALA A 189 0.08 1.64 10.52
CA ALA A 189 -0.03 0.37 9.79
C ALA A 189 0.77 -0.77 10.46
N SER A 190 1.97 -0.48 10.99
CA SER A 190 2.76 -1.47 11.74
C SER A 190 2.10 -1.90 13.05
N LEU A 191 1.43 -0.97 13.73
CA LEU A 191 0.72 -1.23 14.98
C LEU A 191 -0.57 -2.03 14.73
N VAL A 192 -1.30 -1.71 13.66
CA VAL A 192 -2.45 -2.51 13.20
C VAL A 192 -2.01 -3.94 12.85
N LEU A 193 -0.91 -4.09 12.10
CA LEU A 193 -0.35 -5.41 11.81
C LEU A 193 0.07 -6.16 13.07
N ASN A 194 0.43 -5.50 14.16
CA ASN A 194 0.74 -6.16 15.44
C ASN A 194 -0.50 -6.46 16.30
N GLY A 195 -1.66 -5.89 15.98
CA GLY A 195 -2.88 -5.97 16.80
C GLY A 195 -2.88 -4.99 17.98
N GLU A 196 -2.07 -3.93 17.93
CA GLU A 196 -1.93 -2.93 19.00
C GLU A 196 -2.85 -1.72 18.79
N LEU A 197 -3.38 -1.54 17.58
CA LEU A 197 -4.37 -0.53 17.21
C LEU A 197 -5.57 -1.26 16.59
N THR A 198 -6.72 -1.18 17.27
CA THR A 198 -8.02 -1.67 16.79
C THR A 198 -8.96 -0.52 16.52
#